data_AF-A0A254RDF2-F1
#
_entry.id   AF-A0A254RDF2-F1
#
_cell.length_a   1.000
_cell.length_b   1.000
_cell.length_c   1.000
_cell.angle_alpha   90.00
_cell.angle_beta   90.00
_cell.angle_gamma   90.00
#
_symmetry.space_group_name_H-M   'P 1'
#
loop_
_entity.id
_entity.type
_entity.pdbx_description
1 polymer ?
#
loop_
_entity_poly.entity_id
_entity_poly.type
_entity_poly.pdbx_seq_one_letter_code
_entity_poly.pdbx_strand_id
1 'polypeptide(L)'
;MRWLALWLLALVPSGAAAMICPAAEGRQAFSQDGIRLEAGERQAIGFGPGLVLVFDPAPHGWSARVTDAARRDISGMSAPRFGVDPRDLAGWHFRNAANTGPNAGDVNAPQSARDIRFDPGLAGTAGVRPGEPADADAAPGRGLLVLRDVVLTPPEAGQRARMLTVTLDLCLTWPVPKSDAPEGATFLAGCGVDFGRWRLAQWPAPPVLTGQFGGGPAPDAVAIARDDSDAPALLLCLDGTRLSVAEDGAGLVPPGLLARAEAWRVVPADHGGFGYQGEPPWPDTDGAVIVLERIEKSMDLIYVSQGHWRGQRQFSLVTKEP
;
A
#
# COMPACT_ATOMS: atom_id res chain seq x y z
N MET A 1 4.74 -61.69 21.85
CA MET A 1 5.36 -60.35 21.91
C MET A 1 4.75 -59.49 20.82
N ARG A 2 3.85 -58.57 21.17
CA ARG A 2 3.17 -57.66 20.23
C ARG A 2 3.92 -56.33 20.23
N TRP A 3 4.40 -55.90 19.08
CA TRP A 3 5.08 -54.62 18.88
C TRP A 3 4.05 -53.48 18.88
N LEU A 4 4.13 -52.58 19.87
CA LEU A 4 3.45 -51.29 19.83
C LEU A 4 4.21 -50.40 18.84
N ALA A 5 3.60 -50.13 17.68
CA ALA A 5 4.07 -49.09 16.78
C ALA A 5 3.66 -47.73 17.36
N LEU A 6 4.62 -47.05 18.00
CA LEU A 6 4.48 -45.67 18.44
C LEU A 6 4.49 -44.77 17.20
N TRP A 7 3.31 -44.32 16.76
CA TRP A 7 3.20 -43.29 15.74
C TRP A 7 3.49 -41.93 16.37
N LEU A 8 4.74 -41.47 16.25
CA LEU A 8 5.12 -40.08 16.47
C LEU A 8 4.50 -39.25 15.34
N LEU A 9 3.31 -38.69 15.58
CA LEU A 9 2.80 -37.57 14.80
C LEU A 9 3.73 -36.39 15.03
N ALA A 10 4.61 -36.13 14.06
CA ALA A 10 5.32 -34.86 13.98
C ALA A 10 4.27 -33.76 13.78
N LEU A 11 4.00 -32.98 14.83
CA LEU A 11 3.29 -31.72 14.73
C LEU A 11 4.14 -30.81 13.84
N VAL A 12 3.78 -30.73 12.55
CA VAL A 12 4.32 -29.70 11.67
C VAL A 12 3.81 -28.37 12.25
N PRO A 13 4.68 -27.47 12.73
CA PRO A 13 4.22 -26.15 13.14
C PRO A 13 3.63 -25.50 11.89
N SER A 14 2.32 -25.32 11.89
CA SER A 14 1.64 -24.47 10.92
C SER A 14 2.18 -23.05 11.14
N GLY A 15 3.23 -22.69 10.41
CA GLY A 15 3.76 -21.34 10.40
C GLY A 15 2.63 -20.41 9.96
N ALA A 16 2.12 -19.61 10.89
CA ALA A 16 1.19 -18.55 10.54
C ALA A 16 1.93 -17.65 9.54
N ALA A 17 1.36 -17.49 8.34
CA ALA A 17 1.89 -16.53 7.39
C ALA A 17 1.90 -15.15 8.06
N ALA A 18 3.08 -14.54 8.14
CA ALA A 18 3.24 -13.17 8.62
C ALA A 18 2.33 -12.26 7.80
N MET A 19 1.73 -11.26 8.45
CA MET A 19 0.90 -10.29 7.74
C MET A 19 1.82 -9.36 6.96
N ILE A 20 2.00 -9.62 5.67
CA ILE A 20 2.81 -8.76 4.82
C ILE A 20 1.98 -7.52 4.44
N CYS A 21 2.46 -6.36 4.87
CA CYS A 21 1.87 -5.05 4.62
C CYS A 21 2.85 -4.26 3.73
N PRO A 22 2.96 -4.56 2.42
CA PRO A 22 3.92 -3.88 1.60
C PRO A 22 3.53 -2.40 1.47
N ALA A 23 4.53 -1.52 1.45
CA ALA A 23 4.31 -0.16 0.98
C ALA A 23 3.73 -0.23 -0.44
N ALA A 24 2.70 0.57 -0.69
CA ALA A 24 2.10 0.71 -2.00
C ALA A 24 2.39 2.12 -2.50
N GLU A 25 2.30 2.32 -3.80
CA GLU A 25 2.49 3.65 -4.39
C GLU A 25 1.61 4.71 -3.71
N GLY A 26 2.22 5.85 -3.37
CA GLY A 26 1.56 6.94 -2.64
C GLY A 26 1.19 6.61 -1.18
N ARG A 27 1.60 5.45 -0.65
CA ARG A 27 1.31 5.02 0.72
C ARG A 27 2.56 4.50 1.44
N GLN A 28 2.78 5.00 2.64
CA GLN A 28 3.67 4.34 3.60
C GLN A 28 2.95 3.17 4.25
N ALA A 29 3.73 2.16 4.63
CA ALA A 29 3.25 1.03 5.39
C ALA A 29 4.13 0.78 6.63
N PHE A 30 3.53 0.24 7.68
CA PHE A 30 4.19 -0.21 8.89
C PHE A 30 3.57 -1.55 9.29
N SER A 31 4.41 -2.56 9.52
CA SER A 31 3.98 -3.85 10.04
C SER A 31 4.75 -4.22 11.29
N GLN A 32 4.06 -4.83 12.24
CA GLN A 32 4.68 -5.40 13.42
C GLN A 32 3.89 -6.63 13.88
N ASP A 33 4.60 -7.75 14.02
CA ASP A 33 4.01 -9.01 14.47
C ASP A 33 4.23 -9.21 15.97
N GLY A 34 3.36 -10.01 16.58
CA GLY A 34 3.59 -10.50 17.95
C GLY A 34 3.50 -9.44 19.06
N ILE A 35 2.77 -8.34 18.84
CA ILE A 35 2.55 -7.32 19.88
C ILE A 35 1.71 -7.93 21.00
N ARG A 36 2.27 -7.98 22.22
CA ARG A 36 1.59 -8.52 23.40
C ARG A 36 1.01 -7.41 24.27
N LEU A 37 -0.29 -7.50 24.57
CA LEU A 37 -0.99 -6.64 25.52
C LEU A 37 -1.37 -7.41 26.77
N GLU A 38 -1.20 -6.79 27.95
CA GLU A 38 -1.58 -7.35 29.25
C GLU A 38 -2.60 -6.47 29.99
N ALA A 39 -3.62 -7.08 30.61
CA ALA A 39 -4.79 -6.36 31.08
C ALA A 39 -4.43 -5.23 32.06
N GLY A 40 -4.97 -4.04 31.78
CA GLY A 40 -4.69 -2.82 32.56
C GLY A 40 -3.45 -2.06 32.09
N GLU A 41 -2.63 -2.65 31.20
CA GLU A 41 -1.49 -1.97 30.63
C GLU A 41 -1.87 -1.17 29.38
N ARG A 42 -1.33 0.05 29.33
CA ARG A 42 -1.41 0.93 28.18
C ARG A 42 -0.17 0.74 27.33
N GLN A 43 -0.35 0.51 26.03
CA GLN A 43 0.75 0.44 25.07
C GLN A 43 0.62 1.53 24.00
N ALA A 44 1.76 2.06 23.55
CA ALA A 44 1.84 3.02 22.47
C ALA A 44 2.92 2.60 21.46
N ILE A 45 2.61 2.68 20.18
CA ILE A 45 3.47 2.28 19.06
C ILE A 45 3.54 3.46 18.10
N GLY A 46 4.73 4.06 17.97
CA GLY A 46 4.96 5.11 17.00
C GLY A 46 5.04 4.56 15.59
N PHE A 47 4.41 5.22 14.62
CA PHE A 47 4.50 4.87 13.21
C PHE A 47 4.43 6.14 12.35
N GLY A 48 5.26 6.23 11.31
CA GLY A 48 5.32 7.43 10.47
C GLY A 48 5.64 8.73 11.22
N PRO A 49 5.54 9.90 10.54
CA PRO A 49 5.83 11.19 11.14
C PRO A 49 4.75 11.62 12.15
N GLY A 50 5.03 11.43 13.44
CA GLY A 50 4.20 11.93 14.53
C GLY A 50 2.87 11.18 14.75
N LEU A 51 2.64 10.04 14.08
CA LEU A 51 1.48 9.20 14.36
C LEU A 51 1.82 8.14 15.41
N VAL A 52 0.85 7.83 16.25
CA VAL A 52 0.99 6.84 17.33
C VAL A 52 -0.27 6.02 17.42
N LEU A 53 -0.15 4.70 17.38
CA LEU A 53 -1.23 3.77 17.73
C LEU A 53 -1.17 3.53 19.24
N VAL A 54 -2.25 3.81 19.94
CA VAL A 54 -2.38 3.68 21.39
C VAL A 54 -3.43 2.62 21.69
N PHE A 55 -3.09 1.68 22.56
CA PHE A 55 -4.04 0.75 23.18
C PHE A 55 -4.32 1.22 24.60
N ASP A 56 -5.44 1.93 24.78
CA ASP A 56 -5.87 2.38 26.10
C ASP A 56 -6.67 1.28 26.81
N PRO A 57 -6.39 0.97 28.09
CA PRO A 57 -7.17 0.00 28.85
C PRO A 57 -8.65 0.38 28.91
N ALA A 58 -9.51 -0.62 28.74
CA ALA A 58 -10.96 -0.53 28.81
C ALA A 58 -11.52 -1.65 29.72
N PRO A 59 -12.77 -1.55 30.23
CA PRO A 59 -13.28 -2.50 31.22
C PRO A 59 -13.17 -3.99 30.83
N HIS A 60 -13.28 -4.30 29.54
CA HIS A 60 -13.25 -5.68 29.01
C HIS A 60 -12.05 -5.97 28.09
N GLY A 61 -11.07 -5.08 28.01
CA GLY A 61 -9.87 -5.23 27.16
C GLY A 61 -9.25 -3.88 26.84
N TRP A 62 -9.19 -3.48 25.57
CA TRP A 62 -8.56 -2.22 25.12
C TRP A 62 -9.41 -1.46 24.11
N SER A 63 -9.14 -0.17 23.97
CA SER A 63 -9.59 0.65 22.85
C SER A 63 -8.37 1.13 22.06
N ALA A 64 -8.31 0.79 20.78
CA ALA A 64 -7.21 1.13 19.88
C ALA A 64 -7.46 2.48 19.20
N ARG A 65 -6.54 3.43 19.36
CA ARG A 65 -6.66 4.79 18.80
C ARG A 65 -5.43 5.17 18.02
N VAL A 66 -5.61 5.82 16.88
CA VAL A 66 -4.51 6.51 16.21
C VAL A 66 -4.54 7.96 16.62
N THR A 67 -3.43 8.47 17.15
CA THR A 67 -3.25 9.88 17.50
C THR A 67 -2.19 10.56 16.66
N ASP A 68 -2.37 11.85 16.40
CA ASP A 68 -1.35 12.69 15.77
C ASP A 68 -0.31 13.22 16.78
N ALA A 69 0.61 14.07 16.31
CA ALA A 69 1.67 14.67 17.12
C ALA A 69 1.13 15.55 18.27
N ALA A 70 -0.08 16.10 18.12
CA ALA A 70 -0.79 16.86 19.15
C ALA A 70 -1.64 15.97 20.06
N ARG A 71 -1.50 14.63 19.96
CA ARG A 71 -2.23 13.63 20.76
C ARG A 71 -3.74 13.64 20.53
N ARG A 72 -4.20 14.13 19.38
CA ARG A 72 -5.62 14.14 19.00
C ARG A 72 -5.97 12.80 18.36
N ASP A 73 -7.09 12.20 18.76
CA ASP A 73 -7.60 10.97 18.12
C ASP A 73 -8.10 11.27 16.70
N ILE A 74 -7.43 10.69 15.71
CA ILE A 74 -7.73 10.81 14.28
C ILE A 74 -8.38 9.53 13.72
N SER A 75 -8.62 8.52 14.56
CA SER A 75 -9.25 7.25 14.19
C SER A 75 -10.77 7.19 14.45
N GLY A 76 -11.35 8.31 14.91
CA GLY A 76 -12.76 8.42 15.31
C GLY A 76 -13.78 8.05 14.25
N MET A 77 -13.42 8.05 12.95
CA MET A 77 -14.32 7.63 11.86
C MET A 77 -14.66 6.13 11.87
N SER A 78 -13.94 5.32 12.63
CA SER A 78 -14.11 3.87 12.61
C SER A 78 -15.40 3.40 13.30
N ALA A 79 -16.00 4.26 14.15
CA ALA A 79 -17.21 3.91 14.88
C ALA A 79 -18.41 3.77 13.90
N PRO A 80 -19.02 2.58 13.78
CA PRO A 80 -20.20 2.43 12.94
C PRO A 80 -21.39 3.14 13.59
N ARG A 81 -22.35 3.59 12.76
CA ARG A 81 -23.63 4.16 13.25
C ARG A 81 -24.42 3.14 14.09
N PHE A 82 -24.28 1.85 13.78
CA PHE A 82 -24.87 0.74 14.49
C PHE A 82 -23.85 -0.39 14.64
N GLY A 83 -23.76 -0.98 15.82
CA GLY A 83 -22.83 -2.07 16.11
C GLY A 83 -21.66 -1.65 17.00
N VAL A 84 -20.65 -2.50 17.04
CA VAL A 84 -19.47 -2.34 17.89
C VAL A 84 -18.36 -1.66 17.10
N ASP A 85 -17.68 -0.68 17.72
CA ASP A 85 -16.51 -0.04 17.12
C ASP A 85 -15.38 -1.08 16.97
N PRO A 86 -14.83 -1.29 15.75
CA PRO A 86 -13.72 -2.20 15.53
C PRO A 86 -12.44 -1.78 16.30
N ARG A 87 -12.37 -0.56 16.81
CA ARG A 87 -11.29 -0.12 17.70
C ARG A 87 -11.39 -0.75 19.09
N ASP A 88 -12.56 -1.20 19.50
CA ASP A 88 -12.75 -1.84 20.80
C ASP A 88 -12.36 -3.33 20.71
N LEU A 89 -11.34 -3.69 21.49
CA LEU A 89 -10.84 -5.04 21.65
C LEU A 89 -11.36 -5.59 22.98
N ALA A 90 -12.56 -6.16 22.98
CA ALA A 90 -13.17 -6.65 24.20
C ALA A 90 -13.31 -8.18 24.22
N GLY A 91 -13.07 -8.78 25.39
CA GLY A 91 -13.11 -10.23 25.57
C GLY A 91 -14.48 -10.85 25.24
N TRP A 92 -15.57 -10.13 25.51
CA TRP A 92 -16.93 -10.59 25.22
C TRP A 92 -17.20 -10.72 23.71
N HIS A 93 -16.39 -10.13 22.83
CA HIS A 93 -16.54 -10.32 21.37
C HIS A 93 -16.32 -11.78 20.95
N PHE A 94 -15.54 -12.54 21.73
CA PHE A 94 -15.13 -13.92 21.45
C PHE A 94 -15.98 -14.97 22.19
N ARG A 95 -17.00 -14.54 22.93
CA ARG A 95 -17.90 -15.41 23.69
C ARG A 95 -19.34 -15.26 23.22
N ASN A 96 -20.12 -16.33 23.36
CA ASN A 96 -21.56 -16.26 23.17
C ASN A 96 -22.20 -15.36 24.26
N ALA A 97 -23.45 -14.94 24.04
CA ALA A 97 -24.17 -14.01 24.91
C ALA A 97 -24.33 -14.54 26.36
N ALA A 98 -24.39 -15.86 26.54
CA ALA A 98 -24.45 -16.50 27.84
C ALA A 98 -23.08 -16.63 28.54
N ASN A 99 -21.99 -16.29 27.84
CA ASN A 99 -20.61 -16.50 28.27
C ASN A 99 -20.30 -17.95 28.68
N THR A 100 -20.91 -18.93 28.00
CA THR A 100 -20.71 -20.37 28.26
C THR A 100 -19.81 -21.04 27.22
N GLY A 101 -19.57 -20.38 26.08
CA GLY A 101 -18.80 -20.93 24.97
C GLY A 101 -18.28 -19.85 24.01
N PRO A 102 -17.58 -20.24 22.94
CA PRO A 102 -17.15 -19.32 21.89
C PRO A 102 -18.33 -18.60 21.23
N ASN A 103 -18.10 -17.38 20.74
CA ASN A 103 -19.09 -16.68 19.91
C ASN A 103 -19.27 -17.43 18.58
N ALA A 104 -20.51 -17.84 18.29
CA ALA A 104 -20.86 -18.54 17.04
C ALA A 104 -21.66 -17.65 16.07
N GLY A 105 -21.61 -16.32 16.28
CA GLY A 105 -22.37 -15.31 15.53
C GLY A 105 -23.60 -14.78 16.29
N ASP A 106 -23.85 -15.27 17.50
CA ASP A 106 -24.95 -14.82 18.36
C ASP A 106 -24.70 -13.43 18.96
N VAL A 107 -23.44 -13.03 19.02
CA VAL A 107 -23.02 -11.67 19.35
C VAL A 107 -22.48 -11.00 18.10
N ASN A 108 -23.18 -9.95 17.64
CA ASN A 108 -22.76 -9.13 16.49
C ASN A 108 -21.58 -8.22 16.87
N ALA A 109 -20.39 -8.80 16.94
CA ALA A 109 -19.14 -8.12 17.26
C ALA A 109 -18.00 -8.58 16.33
N PRO A 110 -17.04 -7.68 16.01
CA PRO A 110 -15.84 -8.04 15.27
C PRO A 110 -15.04 -9.16 15.97
N GLN A 111 -14.52 -10.13 15.20
CA GLN A 111 -13.90 -11.37 15.73
C GLN A 111 -12.39 -11.28 15.95
N SER A 112 -11.53 -11.82 15.09
CA SER A 112 -10.07 -11.75 15.24
C SER A 112 -9.43 -10.62 14.45
N ALA A 113 -10.01 -10.24 13.30
CA ALA A 113 -9.55 -9.13 12.47
C ALA A 113 -10.29 -7.83 12.84
N ARG A 114 -9.56 -6.70 12.88
CA ARG A 114 -10.10 -5.34 13.05
C ARG A 114 -9.58 -4.44 11.96
N ASP A 115 -10.49 -3.73 11.32
CA ASP A 115 -10.17 -2.65 10.39
C ASP A 115 -10.32 -1.32 11.13
N ILE A 116 -9.23 -0.56 11.23
CA ILE A 116 -9.20 0.79 11.79
C ILE A 116 -8.97 1.76 10.65
N ARG A 117 -9.77 2.81 10.55
CA ARG A 117 -9.52 3.92 9.64
C ARG A 117 -9.15 5.16 10.42
N PHE A 118 -8.22 5.94 9.87
CA PHE A 118 -7.77 7.19 10.49
C PHE A 118 -7.48 8.26 9.45
N ASP A 119 -7.81 9.49 9.77
CA ASP A 119 -7.67 10.62 8.85
C ASP A 119 -7.20 11.85 9.65
N PRO A 120 -6.01 12.39 9.36
CA PRO A 120 -5.52 13.60 10.01
C PRO A 120 -6.51 14.78 9.94
N GLY A 121 -7.31 14.87 8.88
CA GLY A 121 -8.33 15.91 8.70
C GLY A 121 -9.53 15.79 9.65
N LEU A 122 -9.62 14.71 10.43
CA LEU A 122 -10.66 14.54 11.47
C LEU A 122 -10.17 14.91 12.87
N ALA A 123 -8.93 15.35 13.03
CA ALA A 123 -8.39 15.70 14.33
C ALA A 123 -9.25 16.76 15.05
N GLY A 124 -9.79 16.42 16.23
CA GLY A 124 -10.62 17.32 17.03
C GLY A 124 -12.09 17.44 16.60
N THR A 125 -12.53 16.64 15.62
CA THR A 125 -13.90 16.72 15.07
C THR A 125 -14.86 15.65 15.60
N ALA A 126 -14.40 14.80 16.54
CA ALA A 126 -15.13 13.62 17.01
C ALA A 126 -15.60 12.67 15.88
N GLY A 127 -14.88 12.66 14.75
CA GLY A 127 -15.22 11.84 13.59
C GLY A 127 -16.22 12.48 12.61
N VAL A 128 -16.63 13.74 12.83
CA VAL A 128 -17.59 14.45 11.97
C VAL A 128 -16.86 15.51 11.16
N ARG A 129 -16.65 15.28 9.86
CA ARG A 129 -16.10 16.28 8.94
C ARG A 129 -17.15 17.41 8.74
N PRO A 130 -16.90 18.67 9.15
CA PRO A 130 -17.84 19.75 8.91
C PRO A 130 -17.76 20.23 7.45
N GLY A 131 -18.89 20.24 6.75
CA GLY A 131 -19.13 21.18 5.63
C GLY A 131 -18.52 20.88 4.26
N GLU A 132 -17.66 19.89 4.08
CA GLU A 132 -17.10 19.52 2.77
C GLU A 132 -17.32 18.04 2.44
N PRO A 133 -17.69 17.70 1.18
CA PRO A 133 -17.60 16.32 0.71
C PRO A 133 -16.15 15.87 0.90
N ALA A 134 -15.97 14.69 1.46
CA ALA A 134 -14.65 14.10 1.53
C ALA A 134 -14.05 14.09 0.13
N ASP A 135 -12.88 14.71 -0.04
CA ASP A 135 -12.06 14.47 -1.22
C ASP A 135 -11.89 12.95 -1.31
N ALA A 136 -12.52 12.35 -2.33
CA ALA A 136 -12.51 10.90 -2.51
C ALA A 136 -11.08 10.39 -2.73
N ASP A 137 -10.17 11.28 -3.16
CA ASP A 137 -8.77 11.01 -3.42
C ASP A 137 -7.88 11.20 -2.18
N ALA A 138 -8.38 11.82 -1.10
CA ALA A 138 -7.74 11.84 0.20
C ALA A 138 -7.98 10.50 0.92
N ALA A 139 -7.43 9.42 0.35
CA ALA A 139 -7.60 8.07 0.90
C ALA A 139 -7.07 8.03 2.34
N PRO A 140 -7.93 7.80 3.35
CA PRO A 140 -7.51 7.84 4.75
C PRO A 140 -6.47 6.76 5.03
N GLY A 141 -5.75 6.94 6.14
CA GLY A 141 -4.99 5.86 6.73
C GLY A 141 -5.88 4.67 7.10
N ARG A 142 -5.34 3.47 6.97
CA ARG A 142 -6.02 2.21 7.28
C ARG A 142 -5.10 1.31 8.07
N GLY A 143 -5.66 0.63 9.06
CA GLY A 143 -4.99 -0.35 9.89
C GLY A 143 -5.76 -1.67 9.88
N LEU A 144 -5.03 -2.77 9.79
CA LEU A 144 -5.52 -4.11 10.04
C LEU A 144 -4.82 -4.64 11.30
N LEU A 145 -5.61 -5.03 12.30
CA LEU A 145 -5.13 -5.76 13.47
C LEU A 145 -5.66 -7.18 13.39
N VAL A 146 -4.80 -8.17 13.59
CA VAL A 146 -5.21 -9.56 13.72
C VAL A 146 -4.80 -10.08 15.08
N LEU A 147 -5.79 -10.34 15.91
CA LEU A 147 -5.62 -10.87 17.25
C LEU A 147 -5.27 -12.36 17.16
N ARG A 148 -4.14 -12.70 17.76
CA ARG A 148 -3.60 -14.04 18.03
C ARG A 148 -3.72 -14.32 19.54
N ASP A 149 -3.81 -15.58 19.93
CA ASP A 149 -3.65 -15.99 21.34
C ASP A 149 -4.38 -15.12 22.39
N VAL A 150 -5.70 -15.07 22.27
CA VAL A 150 -6.55 -14.31 23.19
C VAL A 150 -6.81 -15.14 24.45
N VAL A 151 -6.38 -14.63 25.61
CA VAL A 151 -6.71 -15.20 26.91
C VAL A 151 -7.81 -14.38 27.57
N LEU A 152 -8.88 -15.05 27.97
CA LEU A 152 -10.06 -14.42 28.57
C LEU A 152 -10.19 -14.82 30.05
N THR A 153 -10.95 -14.03 30.80
CA THR A 153 -11.44 -14.47 32.11
C THR A 153 -12.25 -15.77 31.99
N PRO A 154 -12.31 -16.58 33.07
CA PRO A 154 -13.20 -17.73 33.11
C PRO A 154 -14.65 -17.35 32.78
N PRO A 155 -15.42 -18.27 32.15
CA PRO A 155 -16.82 -18.05 31.87
C PRO A 155 -17.64 -17.96 33.17
N GLU A 156 -18.33 -16.84 33.34
CA GLU A 156 -19.32 -16.63 34.41
C GLU A 156 -20.64 -16.25 33.76
N ALA A 157 -21.69 -17.04 34.02
CA ALA A 157 -23.00 -16.86 33.40
C ALA A 157 -23.56 -15.47 33.71
N GLY A 158 -24.01 -14.77 32.66
CA GLY A 158 -24.55 -13.41 32.78
C GLY A 158 -23.50 -12.30 32.89
N GLN A 159 -22.20 -12.62 32.91
CA GLN A 159 -21.13 -11.63 32.88
C GLN A 159 -20.48 -11.55 31.49
N ARG A 160 -19.92 -10.37 31.18
CA ARG A 160 -19.10 -10.16 29.97
C ARG A 160 -17.66 -10.58 30.23
N ALA A 161 -17.15 -11.49 29.40
CA ALA A 161 -15.74 -11.87 29.45
C ALA A 161 -14.81 -10.65 29.28
N ARG A 162 -13.72 -10.63 30.06
CA ARG A 162 -12.65 -9.63 29.94
C ARG A 162 -11.45 -10.27 29.27
N MET A 163 -10.72 -9.51 28.47
CA MET A 163 -9.46 -9.94 27.91
C MET A 163 -8.35 -9.76 28.96
N LEU A 164 -7.60 -10.83 29.24
CA LEU A 164 -6.47 -10.83 30.18
C LEU A 164 -5.15 -10.56 29.44
N THR A 165 -4.93 -11.25 28.34
CA THR A 165 -3.82 -11.01 27.42
C THR A 165 -4.26 -11.22 25.99
N VAL A 166 -3.57 -10.57 25.06
CA VAL A 166 -3.69 -10.83 23.63
C VAL A 166 -2.35 -10.61 22.96
N THR A 167 -2.02 -11.45 21.99
CA THR A 167 -0.95 -11.20 21.03
C THR A 167 -1.59 -10.71 19.75
N LEU A 168 -1.02 -9.75 19.02
CA LEU A 168 -1.61 -9.31 17.76
C LEU A 168 -0.56 -8.95 16.73
N ASP A 169 -0.95 -9.11 15.47
CA ASP A 169 -0.21 -8.63 14.31
C ASP A 169 -0.86 -7.35 13.82
N LEU A 170 -0.04 -6.41 13.36
CA LEU A 170 -0.44 -5.07 12.97
C LEU A 170 0.07 -4.75 11.57
N CYS A 171 -0.80 -4.23 10.72
CA CYS A 171 -0.47 -3.62 9.43
C CYS A 171 -1.16 -2.25 9.35
N LEU A 172 -0.39 -1.19 9.22
CA LEU A 172 -0.88 0.18 9.06
C LEU A 172 -0.40 0.70 7.71
N THR A 173 -1.28 1.39 6.99
CA THR A 173 -0.94 2.12 5.77
C THR A 173 -1.53 3.52 5.82
N TRP A 174 -0.82 4.52 5.32
CA TRP A 174 -1.31 5.90 5.27
C TRP A 174 -0.74 6.61 4.05
N PRO A 175 -1.45 7.61 3.50
CA PRO A 175 -0.92 8.38 2.39
C PRO A 175 0.40 9.03 2.79
N VAL A 176 1.36 9.02 1.88
CA VAL A 176 2.52 9.90 2.02
C VAL A 176 1.99 11.33 1.92
N PRO A 177 2.31 12.24 2.87
CA PRO A 177 1.99 13.65 2.70
C PRO A 177 2.49 14.05 1.31
N LYS A 178 1.63 14.69 0.49
CA LYS A 178 2.07 15.26 -0.79
C LYS A 178 3.26 16.15 -0.48
N SER A 179 4.46 15.66 -0.77
CA SER A 179 5.65 16.48 -0.77
C SER A 179 5.48 17.43 -1.94
N ASP A 180 5.65 18.74 -1.70
CA ASP A 180 5.66 19.73 -2.78
C ASP A 180 6.81 19.45 -3.77
N ALA A 181 7.84 18.73 -3.33
CA ALA A 181 8.77 18.06 -4.24
C ALA A 181 8.12 16.75 -4.71
N PRO A 182 7.81 16.57 -6.01
CA PRO A 182 7.26 15.32 -6.49
C PRO A 182 8.17 14.17 -6.05
N GLU A 183 7.60 13.18 -5.38
CA GLU A 183 8.30 11.99 -4.89
C GLU A 183 9.09 11.37 -6.05
N GLY A 184 10.40 11.13 -5.85
CA GLY A 184 11.33 10.72 -6.91
C GLY A 184 12.14 11.84 -7.57
N ALA A 185 11.82 13.13 -7.32
CA ALA A 185 12.66 14.25 -7.77
C ALA A 185 14.09 14.17 -7.20
N THR A 186 14.26 13.71 -5.96
CA THR A 186 15.59 13.52 -5.35
C THR A 186 16.41 12.46 -6.07
N PHE A 187 15.79 11.38 -6.54
CA PHE A 187 16.48 10.36 -7.34
C PHE A 187 16.96 10.94 -8.66
N LEU A 188 16.05 11.62 -9.37
CA LEU A 188 16.36 12.26 -10.65
C LEU A 188 17.39 13.41 -10.52
N ALA A 189 17.38 14.14 -9.40
CA ALA A 189 18.37 15.17 -9.09
C ALA A 189 19.79 14.59 -9.03
N GLY A 190 19.94 13.39 -8.44
CA GLY A 190 21.22 12.68 -8.36
C GLY A 190 21.86 12.40 -9.72
N CYS A 191 21.03 12.35 -10.78
CA CYS A 191 21.43 12.00 -12.13
C CYS A 191 21.61 13.25 -13.02
N GLY A 192 21.48 14.44 -12.43
CA GLY A 192 21.70 15.72 -13.10
C GLY A 192 20.49 16.28 -13.83
N VAL A 193 19.25 15.92 -13.45
CA VAL A 193 18.05 16.57 -13.99
C VAL A 193 18.05 18.06 -13.63
N ASP A 194 17.98 18.91 -14.66
CA ASP A 194 17.78 20.34 -14.52
C ASP A 194 16.29 20.65 -14.28
N PHE A 195 15.91 20.77 -13.01
CA PHE A 195 14.55 21.14 -12.61
C PHE A 195 14.20 22.61 -12.89
N GLY A 196 15.15 23.42 -13.37
CA GLY A 196 14.87 24.73 -13.95
C GLY A 196 14.25 24.61 -15.36
N ARG A 197 14.62 23.54 -16.09
CA ARG A 197 14.06 23.20 -17.41
C ARG A 197 12.89 22.23 -17.33
N TRP A 198 12.96 21.24 -16.44
CA TRP A 198 12.03 20.11 -16.40
C TRP A 198 11.11 20.14 -15.18
N ARG A 199 9.82 19.97 -15.41
CA ARG A 199 8.79 19.75 -14.38
C ARG A 199 8.22 18.34 -14.52
N LEU A 200 8.26 17.56 -13.43
CA LEU A 200 7.67 16.22 -13.45
C LEU A 200 6.16 16.31 -13.70
N ALA A 201 5.66 15.46 -14.59
CA ALA A 201 4.23 15.35 -14.85
C ALA A 201 3.54 14.73 -13.63
N GLN A 202 2.41 15.30 -13.24
CA GLN A 202 1.58 14.76 -12.15
C GLN A 202 0.69 13.60 -12.62
N TRP A 203 0.60 13.38 -13.93
CA TRP A 203 -0.22 12.36 -14.55
C TRP A 203 0.48 11.78 -15.79
N PRO A 204 0.39 10.46 -16.03
CA PRO A 204 -0.20 9.42 -15.19
C PRO A 204 0.53 9.20 -13.85
N ALA A 205 -0.19 8.79 -12.80
CA ALA A 205 0.40 8.43 -11.51
C ALA A 205 0.99 6.99 -11.56
N PRO A 206 2.15 6.73 -10.91
CA PRO A 206 2.94 7.67 -10.10
C PRO A 206 3.73 8.64 -10.97
N PRO A 207 4.22 9.79 -10.47
CA PRO A 207 5.07 10.70 -11.25
C PRO A 207 6.45 10.09 -11.58
N VAL A 208 6.90 9.11 -10.80
CA VAL A 208 8.17 8.40 -10.98
C VAL A 208 7.97 6.91 -10.78
N LEU A 209 8.45 6.10 -11.71
CA LEU A 209 8.54 4.64 -11.59
C LEU A 209 9.99 4.22 -11.32
N THR A 210 10.17 3.09 -10.64
CA THR A 210 11.49 2.49 -10.42
C THR A 210 11.59 1.14 -11.13
N GLY A 211 12.79 0.81 -11.60
CA GLY A 211 13.02 -0.40 -12.41
C GLY A 211 14.49 -0.73 -12.56
N GLN A 212 14.79 -1.72 -13.38
CA GLN A 212 16.14 -2.16 -13.73
C GLN A 212 16.30 -2.07 -15.26
N PHE A 213 16.42 -0.87 -15.82
CA PHE A 213 16.44 -0.63 -17.28
C PHE A 213 17.82 -0.81 -17.90
N GLY A 214 18.89 -0.51 -17.16
CA GLY A 214 20.27 -0.58 -17.65
C GLY A 214 21.05 -1.86 -17.30
N GLY A 215 20.41 -2.83 -16.64
CA GLY A 215 21.05 -4.08 -16.19
C GLY A 215 22.08 -3.90 -15.05
N GLY A 216 22.14 -2.71 -14.44
CA GLY A 216 23.02 -2.42 -13.31
C GLY A 216 22.51 -3.01 -11.98
N PRO A 217 23.32 -2.96 -10.90
CA PRO A 217 22.87 -3.42 -9.58
C PRO A 217 22.02 -2.39 -8.82
N ALA A 218 22.08 -1.12 -9.20
CA ALA A 218 21.31 -0.04 -8.58
C ALA A 218 19.93 0.10 -9.24
N PRO A 219 18.87 0.47 -8.47
CA PRO A 219 17.58 0.76 -9.07
C PRO A 219 17.65 2.02 -9.92
N ASP A 220 17.11 1.93 -11.12
CA ASP A 220 16.90 3.05 -12.02
C ASP A 220 15.56 3.73 -11.71
N ALA A 221 15.43 4.99 -12.10
CA ALA A 221 14.19 5.76 -11.94
C ALA A 221 13.78 6.38 -13.27
N VAL A 222 12.50 6.31 -13.62
CA VAL A 222 11.96 6.96 -14.82
C VAL A 222 10.80 7.87 -14.45
N ALA A 223 10.69 9.01 -15.13
CA ALA A 223 9.59 9.98 -14.98
C ALA A 223 9.13 10.50 -16.34
N ILE A 224 7.84 10.80 -16.44
CA ILE A 224 7.35 11.70 -17.48
C ILE A 224 7.55 13.13 -16.96
N ALA A 225 8.18 13.97 -17.76
CA ALA A 225 8.40 15.39 -17.44
C ALA A 225 7.93 16.26 -18.60
N ARG A 226 7.78 17.55 -18.32
CA ARG A 226 7.45 18.60 -19.28
C ARG A 226 8.49 19.69 -19.21
N ASP A 227 8.88 20.22 -20.37
CA ASP A 227 9.76 21.39 -20.43
C ASP A 227 8.98 22.71 -20.29
N ASP A 228 9.67 23.83 -20.46
CA ASP A 228 9.09 25.18 -20.40
C ASP A 228 8.03 25.46 -21.47
N SER A 229 8.04 24.70 -22.58
CA SER A 229 7.03 24.75 -23.64
C SER A 229 5.87 23.79 -23.42
N ASP A 230 5.84 23.11 -22.27
CA ASP A 230 4.93 22.04 -21.89
C ASP A 230 5.07 20.77 -22.76
N ALA A 231 6.17 20.65 -23.52
CA ALA A 231 6.45 19.48 -24.35
C ALA A 231 6.87 18.28 -23.47
N PRO A 232 6.24 17.10 -23.63
CA PRO A 232 6.52 15.97 -22.77
C PRO A 232 7.81 15.22 -23.17
N ALA A 233 8.50 14.67 -22.18
CA ALA A 233 9.64 13.78 -22.36
C ALA A 233 9.67 12.68 -21.28
N LEU A 234 10.35 11.58 -21.56
CA LEU A 234 10.75 10.60 -20.56
C LEU A 234 12.15 10.92 -20.05
N LEU A 235 12.29 11.06 -18.73
CA LEU A 235 13.56 11.20 -18.04
C LEU A 235 13.89 9.86 -17.38
N LEU A 236 14.97 9.22 -17.79
CA LEU A 236 15.47 7.99 -17.17
C LEU A 236 16.79 8.28 -16.49
N CYS A 237 16.80 8.13 -15.17
CA CYS A 237 18.02 8.00 -14.41
C CYS A 237 18.46 6.54 -14.41
N LEU A 238 19.54 6.26 -15.13
CA LEU A 238 20.28 5.01 -15.06
C LEU A 238 21.27 5.07 -13.90
N ASP A 239 21.42 3.95 -13.18
CA ASP A 239 22.40 3.67 -12.12
C ASP A 239 22.53 4.73 -11.01
N GLY A 240 21.54 5.63 -10.89
CA GLY A 240 21.56 6.74 -9.95
C GLY A 240 22.45 7.91 -10.37
N THR A 241 23.13 7.86 -11.52
CA THR A 241 24.13 8.89 -11.90
C THR A 241 24.03 9.39 -13.32
N ARG A 242 23.38 8.66 -14.24
CA ARG A 242 23.31 9.03 -15.66
C ARG A 242 21.90 9.33 -16.08
N LEU A 243 21.64 10.57 -16.49
CA LEU A 243 20.37 10.96 -17.09
C LEU A 243 20.35 10.65 -18.60
N SER A 244 19.30 9.96 -19.03
CA SER A 244 18.92 9.78 -20.42
C SER A 244 17.54 10.40 -20.65
N VAL A 245 17.40 11.19 -21.71
CA VAL A 245 16.17 11.92 -22.04
C VAL A 245 15.62 11.43 -23.38
N ALA A 246 14.34 11.09 -23.43
CA ALA A 246 13.63 10.76 -24.66
C ALA A 246 12.45 11.72 -24.85
N GLU A 247 12.62 12.73 -25.69
CA GLU A 247 11.59 13.71 -26.04
C GLU A 247 10.49 13.06 -26.91
N ASP A 248 9.25 13.53 -26.74
CA ASP A 248 8.13 13.05 -27.55
C ASP A 248 8.34 13.33 -29.04
N GLY A 249 8.09 12.33 -29.89
CA GLY A 249 8.35 12.40 -31.33
C GLY A 249 9.82 12.32 -31.74
N ALA A 250 10.78 12.27 -30.81
CA ALA A 250 12.19 12.04 -31.10
C ALA A 250 12.46 10.56 -31.40
N GLY A 251 11.95 10.07 -32.54
CA GLY A 251 12.22 8.76 -33.16
C GLY A 251 11.84 7.49 -32.39
N LEU A 252 11.75 7.55 -31.07
CA LEU A 252 11.67 6.41 -30.15
C LEU A 252 10.36 6.40 -29.36
N VAL A 253 9.82 7.60 -29.11
CA VAL A 253 8.49 7.83 -28.56
C VAL A 253 7.60 8.30 -29.72
N PRO A 254 6.56 7.53 -30.11
CA PRO A 254 5.61 7.99 -31.12
C PRO A 254 5.06 9.38 -30.75
N PRO A 255 4.97 10.34 -31.70
CA PRO A 255 4.48 11.68 -31.41
C PRO A 255 3.13 11.68 -30.68
N GLY A 256 3.05 12.47 -29.62
CA GLY A 256 1.87 12.62 -28.78
C GLY A 256 1.59 11.42 -27.86
N LEU A 257 2.47 10.40 -27.79
CA LEU A 257 2.24 9.24 -26.92
C LEU A 257 2.24 9.66 -25.45
N LEU A 258 3.28 10.37 -25.01
CA LEU A 258 3.43 10.78 -23.61
C LEU A 258 2.33 11.75 -23.17
N ALA A 259 1.92 12.66 -24.05
CA ALA A 259 0.83 13.58 -23.78
C ALA A 259 -0.52 12.87 -23.56
N ARG A 260 -0.69 11.67 -24.12
CA ARG A 260 -1.94 10.92 -24.13
C ARG A 260 -1.96 9.72 -23.19
N ALA A 261 -0.84 9.40 -22.54
CA ALA A 261 -0.75 8.28 -21.61
C ALA A 261 -1.76 8.46 -20.46
N GLU A 262 -2.62 7.46 -20.26
CA GLU A 262 -3.65 7.42 -19.21
C GLU A 262 -3.20 6.56 -18.03
N ALA A 263 -2.33 5.59 -18.28
CA ALA A 263 -1.68 4.77 -17.25
C ALA A 263 -0.27 4.40 -17.69
N TRP A 264 0.58 4.09 -16.72
CA TRP A 264 1.92 3.56 -17.00
C TRP A 264 2.43 2.68 -15.86
N ARG A 265 3.33 1.75 -16.19
CA ARG A 265 3.95 0.82 -15.23
C ARG A 265 5.30 0.33 -15.74
N VAL A 266 6.07 -0.31 -14.86
CA VAL A 266 7.29 -1.05 -15.22
C VAL A 266 7.02 -2.54 -15.11
N VAL A 267 7.47 -3.32 -16.09
CA VAL A 267 7.45 -4.78 -16.07
C VAL A 267 8.86 -5.34 -16.27
N PRO A 268 9.20 -6.53 -15.73
CA PRO A 268 10.54 -7.09 -15.87
C PRO A 268 10.84 -7.51 -17.32
N ALA A 269 12.12 -7.64 -17.65
CA ALA A 269 12.60 -8.02 -18.99
C ALA A 269 11.99 -9.34 -19.49
N ASP A 270 11.73 -10.28 -18.58
CA ASP A 270 11.22 -11.62 -18.84
C ASP A 270 9.70 -11.75 -18.68
N HIS A 271 8.96 -10.64 -18.60
CA HIS A 271 7.51 -10.63 -18.46
C HIS A 271 6.80 -11.40 -19.60
N GLY A 272 7.28 -11.25 -20.84
CA GLY A 272 6.64 -11.80 -22.03
C GLY A 272 5.42 -10.99 -22.50
N GLY A 273 4.75 -11.47 -23.55
CA GLY A 273 3.59 -10.80 -24.17
C GLY A 273 2.39 -10.62 -23.24
N PHE A 274 1.48 -9.72 -23.61
CA PHE A 274 0.26 -9.43 -22.84
C PHE A 274 -0.94 -10.29 -23.28
N GLY A 275 -0.76 -11.14 -24.30
CA GLY A 275 -1.77 -12.10 -24.77
C GLY A 275 -2.77 -11.51 -25.76
N TYR A 276 -2.46 -10.39 -26.42
CA TYR A 276 -3.31 -9.84 -27.47
C TYR A 276 -3.10 -10.57 -28.81
N GLN A 277 -4.19 -10.79 -29.55
CA GLN A 277 -4.09 -11.44 -30.85
C GLN A 277 -3.32 -10.56 -31.84
N GLY A 278 -2.23 -11.11 -32.40
CA GLY A 278 -1.40 -10.39 -33.36
C GLY A 278 -0.42 -9.40 -32.73
N GLU A 279 -0.21 -9.46 -31.41
CA GLU A 279 0.83 -8.67 -30.76
C GLU A 279 2.23 -9.03 -31.32
N PRO A 280 3.12 -8.05 -31.52
CA PRO A 280 4.50 -8.32 -31.90
C PRO A 280 5.21 -9.11 -30.79
N PRO A 281 6.28 -9.86 -31.12
CA PRO A 281 7.05 -10.59 -30.11
C PRO A 281 7.56 -9.62 -29.03
N TRP A 282 7.68 -10.14 -27.81
CA TRP A 282 8.28 -9.38 -26.71
C TRP A 282 9.68 -8.88 -27.10
N PRO A 283 10.03 -7.61 -26.84
CA PRO A 283 11.30 -7.06 -27.28
C PRO A 283 12.50 -7.68 -26.57
N ASP A 284 13.63 -7.76 -27.27
CA ASP A 284 14.94 -8.05 -26.67
C ASP A 284 15.49 -6.77 -26.03
N THR A 285 15.58 -6.74 -24.71
CA THR A 285 15.86 -5.55 -23.91
C THR A 285 16.96 -5.84 -22.88
N ASP A 286 17.75 -4.81 -22.59
CA ASP A 286 18.82 -4.87 -21.57
C ASP A 286 18.25 -4.96 -20.13
N GLY A 287 16.94 -4.71 -19.96
CA GLY A 287 16.33 -4.59 -18.64
C GLY A 287 14.81 -4.50 -18.65
N ALA A 288 14.26 -3.86 -17.62
CA ALA A 288 12.83 -3.65 -17.45
C ALA A 288 12.24 -2.83 -18.59
N VAL A 289 10.94 -2.99 -18.82
CA VAL A 289 10.18 -2.34 -19.88
C VAL A 289 9.18 -1.38 -19.26
N ILE A 290 9.14 -0.15 -19.76
CA ILE A 290 8.10 0.84 -19.43
C ILE A 290 6.91 0.56 -20.33
N VAL A 291 5.75 0.35 -19.73
CA VAL A 291 4.49 0.17 -20.43
C VAL A 291 3.72 1.48 -20.32
N LEU A 292 3.41 2.09 -21.46
CA LEU A 292 2.53 3.26 -21.57
C LEU A 292 1.20 2.81 -22.15
N GLU A 293 0.12 3.13 -21.46
CA GLU A 293 -1.23 2.72 -21.86
C GLU A 293 -2.13 3.92 -22.08
N ARG A 294 -2.93 3.79 -23.13
CA ARG A 294 -4.21 4.47 -23.26
C ARG A 294 -5.26 3.42 -23.03
N ILE A 295 -5.95 3.51 -21.91
CA ILE A 295 -6.83 2.44 -21.40
C ILE A 295 -7.82 2.08 -22.50
N GLU A 296 -7.84 0.79 -22.85
CA GLU A 296 -8.68 0.20 -23.91
C GLU A 296 -8.45 0.74 -25.34
N LYS A 297 -7.36 1.48 -25.60
CA LYS A 297 -7.08 2.09 -26.91
C LYS A 297 -5.75 1.65 -27.50
N SER A 298 -4.67 1.75 -26.73
CA SER A 298 -3.34 1.36 -27.19
C SER A 298 -2.42 1.01 -26.01
N MET A 299 -1.41 0.21 -26.33
CA MET A 299 -0.30 -0.08 -25.43
C MET A 299 1.00 0.03 -26.21
N ASP A 300 1.91 0.84 -25.69
CA ASP A 300 3.22 1.10 -26.26
C ASP A 300 4.28 0.76 -25.21
N LEU A 301 5.31 0.03 -25.61
CA LEU A 301 6.45 -0.34 -24.77
C LEU A 301 7.60 0.60 -25.08
N ILE A 302 8.23 1.13 -24.04
CA ILE A 302 9.47 1.90 -24.11
C ILE A 302 10.52 1.14 -23.29
N TYR A 303 11.69 0.88 -23.87
CA TYR A 303 12.73 0.06 -23.24
C TYR A 303 14.13 0.48 -23.71
N VAL A 304 15.16 -0.01 -23.02
CA VAL A 304 16.55 0.15 -23.41
C VAL A 304 17.05 -1.16 -24.03
N SER A 305 17.72 -1.06 -25.17
CA SER A 305 18.34 -2.20 -25.86
C SER A 305 19.65 -1.73 -26.46
N GLN A 306 20.74 -2.42 -26.12
CA GLN A 306 22.11 -2.04 -26.49
C GLN A 306 22.46 -0.60 -26.07
N GLY A 307 21.99 -0.16 -24.90
CA GLY A 307 22.20 1.20 -24.39
C GLY A 307 21.42 2.30 -25.12
N HIS A 308 20.49 1.95 -26.01
CA HIS A 308 19.65 2.91 -26.73
C HIS A 308 18.17 2.72 -26.38
N TRP A 309 17.44 3.82 -26.25
CA TRP A 309 15.98 3.80 -26.17
C TRP A 309 15.37 3.15 -27.42
N ARG A 310 14.28 2.42 -27.21
CA ARG A 310 13.45 1.79 -28.24
C ARG A 310 11.98 1.93 -27.85
N GLY A 311 11.12 2.00 -28.87
CA GLY A 311 9.67 1.99 -28.72
C GLY A 311 9.05 0.87 -29.55
N GLN A 312 8.05 0.19 -29.00
CA GLN A 312 7.30 -0.86 -29.70
C GLN A 312 5.82 -0.79 -29.32
N ARG A 313 4.95 -0.58 -30.32
CA ARG A 313 3.51 -0.67 -30.11
C ARG A 313 3.08 -2.13 -30.02
N GLN A 314 2.44 -2.52 -28.93
CA GLN A 314 1.91 -3.87 -28.73
C GLN A 314 0.56 -4.05 -29.41
N PHE A 315 -0.35 -3.09 -29.21
CA PHE A 315 -1.62 -3.06 -29.91
C PHE A 315 -2.15 -1.63 -30.07
N SER A 316 -3.05 -1.47 -31.03
CA SER A 316 -3.92 -0.29 -31.14
C SER A 316 -5.29 -0.75 -31.65
N LEU A 317 -6.33 -0.42 -30.90
CA LEU A 317 -7.73 -0.72 -31.25
C LEU A 317 -8.38 0.44 -32.02
N VAL A 318 -7.70 1.59 -32.11
CA VAL A 318 -8.18 2.77 -32.83
C VAL A 318 -7.50 2.80 -34.20
N THR A 319 -8.19 2.31 -35.24
CA THR A 319 -7.64 2.11 -36.60
C THR A 319 -7.27 3.41 -37.34
N LYS A 320 -7.49 4.58 -36.75
CA LYS A 320 -7.18 5.90 -37.32
C LYS A 320 -6.79 6.88 -36.21
N GLU A 321 -5.58 6.72 -35.70
CA GLU A 321 -4.93 7.81 -34.99
C GLU A 321 -4.04 8.57 -35.96
N PRO A 322 -4.06 9.92 -35.95
CA PRO A 322 -3.10 10.71 -36.70
C PRO A 322 -1.67 10.45 -36.22
#